data_AF-A0A554LPX7-F1
#
_entry.id   AF-A0A554LPX7-F1
#
_cell.length_a   1.000
_cell.length_b   1.000
_cell.length_c   1.000
_cell.angle_alpha   90.00
_cell.angle_beta   90.00
_cell.angle_gamma   90.00
#
_symmetry.space_group_name_H-M   'P 1'
#
loop_
_entity.id
_entity.type
_entity.pdbx_description
1 polymer ?
#
loop_
_entity_poly.entity_id
_entity_poly.type
_entity_poly.pdbx_seq_one_letter_code
_entity_poly.pdbx_strand_id
1 'polypeptide(L)'
;MKRFFLIIFLLIPFFAFAGMAKEKVLLDFNFLAEEQQKAESDENKMWRAVDVEEFTVDSQRQTIILRGQGEMNLVSPGNLNFNYQDFDALSINFIANQDLDLRIIPDILTTAKNTFEFKKIISASREFKEYYFSLRHPFFAEKVDNIGFNFIVKDSVEIEIKSVKLYKKNFFGIIGQGIKDYFKTDTYSAYSANFFPAPRVWGHFAFIYFFPLFSAGIFLFFRSKKHWKIGIIILSAFWLFTDLRMVYEFLAYQAYDYKTWVKPVYERKTFRAENDFYQFIDFVKEKLPDDIKNINFYGDKQGFFTRKMQYLLYPIKIDFASQESRIYVVYQDASVVFNPADEKLYKDNEPISPKGTVIAPYYHNSFIFKVNDNN
;
A
#
# COMPACT_ATOMS: atom_id res chain seq x y z
N MET A 1 6.65 -13.11 -44.14
CA MET A 1 6.02 -12.11 -43.25
C MET A 1 4.74 -12.58 -42.55
N LYS A 2 3.91 -13.49 -43.10
CA LYS A 2 2.69 -14.01 -42.42
C LYS A 2 2.95 -14.85 -41.15
N ARG A 3 4.13 -15.46 -41.00
CA ARG A 3 4.48 -16.29 -39.82
C ARG A 3 4.97 -15.49 -38.60
N PHE A 4 5.36 -14.23 -38.77
CA PHE A 4 5.92 -13.42 -37.67
C PHE A 4 4.83 -12.82 -36.76
N PHE A 5 3.63 -12.61 -37.30
CA PHE A 5 2.51 -11.97 -36.57
C PHE A 5 1.70 -12.95 -35.71
N LEU A 6 1.59 -14.22 -36.12
CA LEU A 6 0.97 -15.25 -35.29
C LEU A 6 1.76 -15.48 -33.98
N ILE A 7 3.07 -15.23 -34.03
CA ILE A 7 3.99 -15.40 -32.89
C ILE A 7 3.74 -14.35 -31.81
N ILE A 8 3.42 -13.10 -32.13
CA ILE A 8 3.21 -12.05 -31.10
C ILE A 8 1.94 -12.30 -30.27
N PHE A 9 0.86 -12.81 -30.89
CA PHE A 9 -0.38 -13.14 -30.19
C PHE A 9 -0.34 -14.51 -29.48
N LEU A 10 0.40 -15.49 -30.02
CA LEU A 10 0.61 -16.81 -29.38
C LEU A 10 1.71 -16.80 -28.29
N LEU A 11 2.50 -15.73 -28.17
CA LEU A 11 3.53 -15.62 -27.12
C LEU A 11 3.01 -15.05 -25.81
N ILE A 12 1.79 -14.49 -25.75
CA ILE A 12 1.18 -13.97 -24.51
C ILE A 12 1.19 -15.03 -23.37
N PRO A 13 0.94 -16.33 -23.62
CA PRO A 13 1.11 -17.39 -22.62
C PRO A 13 2.57 -17.80 -22.37
N PHE A 14 3.49 -17.56 -23.32
CA PHE A 14 4.92 -17.92 -23.21
C PHE A 14 5.77 -16.91 -22.42
N PHE A 15 5.27 -15.69 -22.17
CA PHE A 15 5.89 -14.76 -21.22
C PHE A 15 5.80 -15.25 -19.75
N ALA A 16 5.18 -16.40 -19.49
CA ALA A 16 5.16 -17.05 -18.17
C ALA A 16 6.53 -17.59 -17.73
N PHE A 17 7.50 -17.78 -18.64
CA PHE A 17 8.89 -18.11 -18.27
C PHE A 17 9.71 -16.83 -18.09
N ALA A 18 9.36 -16.05 -17.08
CA ALA A 18 10.14 -14.93 -16.59
C ALA A 18 11.42 -15.44 -15.90
N GLY A 19 12.49 -15.62 -16.66
CA GLY A 19 13.80 -15.96 -16.11
C GLY A 19 14.34 -14.84 -15.22
N MET A 20 14.78 -15.21 -14.01
CA MET A 20 15.48 -14.31 -13.09
C MET A 20 16.96 -14.27 -13.49
N ALA A 21 17.50 -13.08 -13.72
CA ALA A 21 18.87 -12.88 -14.19
C ALA A 21 19.87 -12.77 -13.02
N LYS A 22 19.41 -12.23 -11.89
CA LYS A 22 20.21 -12.05 -10.66
C LYS A 22 19.26 -12.05 -9.46
N GLU A 23 19.69 -12.65 -8.36
CA GLU A 23 18.98 -12.65 -7.07
C GLU A 23 19.93 -12.11 -5.99
N LYS A 24 19.43 -11.25 -5.11
CA LYS A 24 20.11 -10.85 -3.87
C LYS A 24 19.15 -11.12 -2.72
N VAL A 25 19.54 -11.97 -1.79
CA VAL A 25 18.73 -12.23 -0.59
C VAL A 25 19.02 -11.14 0.44
N LEU A 26 17.97 -10.49 0.95
CA LEU A 26 18.06 -9.46 1.99
C LEU A 26 17.77 -10.04 3.39
N LEU A 27 16.92 -11.06 3.43
CA LEU A 27 16.61 -11.83 4.62
C LEU A 27 16.62 -13.32 4.22
N ASP A 28 17.61 -14.04 4.73
CA ASP A 28 17.67 -15.50 4.76
C ASP A 28 17.96 -15.95 6.19
N PHE A 29 17.37 -17.05 6.62
CA PHE A 29 17.58 -17.60 7.95
C PHE A 29 18.96 -18.21 8.15
N ASN A 30 19.59 -18.68 7.07
CA ASN A 30 20.98 -19.15 7.12
C ASN A 30 21.93 -18.04 7.59
N PHE A 31 21.60 -16.77 7.28
CA PHE A 31 22.36 -15.60 7.70
C PHE A 31 22.07 -15.19 9.15
N LEU A 32 20.80 -15.27 9.58
CA LEU A 32 20.40 -14.90 10.95
C LEU A 32 20.99 -15.83 12.01
N ALA A 33 21.15 -17.14 11.73
CA ALA A 33 21.73 -18.08 12.69
C ALA A 33 23.25 -17.85 12.91
N GLU A 34 23.98 -17.44 11.86
CA GLU A 34 25.40 -17.09 11.96
C GLU A 34 25.63 -15.70 12.61
N GLU A 35 24.73 -14.74 12.37
CA GLU A 35 24.80 -13.42 13.00
C GLU A 35 24.30 -13.41 14.44
N GLN A 36 23.28 -14.19 14.84
CA GLN A 36 22.87 -14.30 16.25
C GLN A 36 24.01 -14.79 17.16
N GLN A 37 24.92 -15.62 16.67
CA GLN A 37 26.13 -16.03 17.42
C GLN A 37 27.21 -14.94 17.50
N LYS A 38 27.16 -13.90 16.67
CA LYS A 38 28.11 -12.78 16.62
C LYS A 38 27.54 -11.45 17.13
N ALA A 39 26.22 -11.33 17.24
CA ALA A 39 25.50 -10.06 17.38
C ALA A 39 24.98 -9.76 18.80
N GLU A 40 25.56 -10.34 19.85
CA GLU A 40 25.28 -9.93 21.24
C GLU A 40 25.71 -8.46 21.55
N SER A 41 26.31 -7.71 20.60
CA SER A 41 26.81 -6.36 20.86
C SER A 41 26.41 -5.26 19.87
N ASP A 42 25.52 -5.48 18.89
CA ASP A 42 25.19 -4.43 17.90
C ASP A 42 23.77 -4.54 17.33
N GLU A 43 22.80 -3.87 17.98
CA GLU A 43 21.37 -3.85 17.62
C GLU A 43 21.09 -3.33 16.19
N ASN A 44 22.04 -2.63 15.57
CA ASN A 44 21.86 -2.05 14.23
C ASN A 44 22.02 -3.04 13.07
N LYS A 45 22.44 -4.28 13.35
CA LYS A 45 22.70 -5.31 12.33
C LYS A 45 21.54 -6.27 12.09
N MET A 46 20.53 -6.29 12.95
CA MET A 46 19.42 -7.25 12.85
C MET A 46 18.13 -6.61 12.32
N TRP A 47 17.25 -7.47 11.78
CA TRP A 47 15.86 -7.10 11.50
C TRP A 47 15.13 -6.82 12.81
N ARG A 48 14.32 -5.78 12.83
CA ARG A 48 13.59 -5.31 14.02
C ARG A 48 12.11 -5.28 13.75
N ALA A 49 11.30 -5.57 14.77
CA ALA A 49 9.87 -5.35 14.71
C ALA A 49 9.45 -4.22 15.64
N VAL A 50 8.53 -3.39 15.19
CA VAL A 50 7.95 -2.26 15.94
C VAL A 50 6.43 -2.45 15.94
N ASP A 51 5.79 -2.09 17.06
CA ASP A 51 4.34 -2.21 17.25
C ASP A 51 3.82 -3.66 17.14
N VAL A 52 4.61 -4.61 17.66
CA VAL A 52 4.25 -6.04 17.73
C VAL A 52 4.07 -6.48 19.19
N GLU A 53 3.17 -7.44 19.41
CA GLU A 53 3.00 -8.10 20.71
C GLU A 53 4.09 -9.15 20.93
N GLU A 54 4.47 -9.87 19.87
CA GLU A 54 5.51 -10.89 19.90
C GLU A 54 6.38 -10.83 18.64
N PHE A 55 7.70 -10.88 18.83
CA PHE A 55 8.69 -11.05 17.77
C PHE A 55 9.57 -12.24 18.10
N THR A 56 9.43 -13.32 17.33
CA THR A 56 10.17 -14.57 17.59
C THR A 56 10.89 -15.01 16.33
N VAL A 57 12.16 -15.39 16.47
CA VAL A 57 12.98 -15.99 15.42
C VAL A 57 12.93 -17.51 15.62
N ASP A 58 12.15 -18.22 14.80
CA ASP A 58 12.03 -19.68 14.85
C ASP A 58 13.15 -20.32 14.01
N SER A 59 14.18 -20.82 14.70
CA SER A 59 15.33 -21.48 14.07
C SER A 59 15.01 -22.84 13.46
N GLN A 60 13.97 -23.54 13.95
CA GLN A 60 13.57 -24.85 13.42
C GLN A 60 12.84 -24.69 12.09
N ARG A 61 11.93 -23.72 12.02
CA ARG A 61 11.15 -23.42 10.80
C ARG A 61 11.88 -22.50 9.83
N GLN A 62 12.96 -21.87 10.28
CA GLN A 62 13.70 -20.87 9.53
C GLN A 62 12.81 -19.66 9.15
N THR A 63 12.10 -19.11 10.14
CA THR A 63 11.10 -18.05 9.93
C THR A 63 11.03 -17.02 11.05
N ILE A 64 10.78 -15.75 10.70
CA ILE A 64 10.43 -14.70 11.65
C ILE A 64 8.92 -14.77 11.88
N ILE A 65 8.50 -14.83 13.14
CA ILE A 65 7.10 -14.83 13.55
C ILE A 65 6.79 -13.47 14.16
N LEU A 66 5.79 -12.80 13.59
CA LEU A 66 5.22 -11.57 14.12
C LEU A 66 3.81 -11.87 14.63
N ARG A 67 3.51 -11.49 15.88
CA ARG A 67 2.14 -11.48 16.39
C ARG A 67 1.76 -10.08 16.86
N GLY A 68 0.53 -9.69 16.57
CA GLY A 68 0.01 -8.40 16.99
C GLY A 68 -1.30 -8.07 16.29
N GLN A 69 -1.73 -6.81 16.47
CA GLN A 69 -2.97 -6.25 15.94
C GLN A 69 -2.72 -4.81 15.49
N GLY A 70 -3.55 -4.29 14.59
CA GLY A 70 -3.38 -2.94 14.05
C GLY A 70 -2.22 -2.86 13.06
N GLU A 71 -1.29 -1.93 13.26
CA GLU A 71 -0.13 -1.73 12.39
C GLU A 71 1.10 -2.39 13.00
N MET A 72 1.73 -3.31 12.28
CA MET A 72 2.98 -3.94 12.69
C MET A 72 4.06 -3.64 11.66
N ASN A 73 5.25 -3.29 12.13
CA ASN A 73 6.34 -2.88 11.26
C ASN A 73 7.50 -3.87 11.37
N LEU A 74 7.95 -4.44 10.25
CA LEU A 74 9.21 -5.16 10.15
C LEU A 74 10.22 -4.28 9.41
N VAL A 75 11.35 -4.01 10.06
CA VAL A 75 12.35 -3.05 9.63
C VAL A 75 13.69 -3.77 9.39
N SER A 76 14.29 -3.55 8.23
CA SER A 76 15.62 -4.08 7.95
C SER A 76 16.72 -3.37 8.75
N PRO A 77 17.90 -3.98 8.87
CA PRO A 77 19.07 -3.29 9.39
C PRO A 77 19.47 -2.11 8.49
N GLY A 78 20.14 -1.12 9.08
CA GLY A 78 20.47 0.16 8.45
C GLY A 78 21.67 0.13 7.49
N ASN A 79 22.11 -1.05 7.07
CA ASN A 79 23.33 -1.28 6.29
C ASN A 79 23.11 -2.19 5.06
N LEU A 80 21.86 -2.36 4.59
CA LEU A 80 21.58 -3.22 3.43
C LEU A 80 22.30 -2.76 2.15
N ASN A 81 22.57 -1.45 2.05
CA ASN A 81 23.33 -0.75 1.02
C ASN A 81 23.23 -1.40 -0.36
N PHE A 82 22.16 -1.09 -1.08
CA PHE A 82 22.00 -1.46 -2.48
C PHE A 82 21.45 -0.31 -3.30
N ASN A 83 21.70 -0.37 -4.62
CA ASN A 83 21.09 0.56 -5.56
C ASN A 83 19.76 0.00 -6.06
N TYR A 84 18.65 0.74 -5.95
CA TYR A 84 17.34 0.27 -6.42
C TYR A 84 17.34 -0.04 -7.92
N GLN A 85 18.14 0.67 -8.74
CA GLN A 85 18.22 0.48 -10.19
C GLN A 85 18.87 -0.86 -10.59
N ASP A 86 19.64 -1.47 -9.68
CA ASP A 86 20.28 -2.77 -9.90
C ASP A 86 19.28 -3.93 -9.84
N PHE A 87 18.05 -3.68 -9.40
CA PHE A 87 17.00 -4.69 -9.25
C PHE A 87 15.70 -4.21 -9.89
N ASP A 88 14.80 -5.14 -10.21
CA ASP A 88 13.52 -4.84 -10.87
C ASP A 88 12.32 -5.20 -9.99
N ALA A 89 12.52 -6.08 -8.99
CA ALA A 89 11.47 -6.46 -8.06
C ALA A 89 12.02 -6.80 -6.67
N LEU A 90 11.21 -6.51 -5.66
CA LEU A 90 11.33 -7.02 -4.29
C LEU A 90 10.30 -8.14 -4.12
N SER A 91 10.69 -9.23 -3.47
CA SER A 91 9.76 -10.23 -3.00
C SER A 91 9.84 -10.42 -1.50
N ILE A 92 8.69 -10.76 -0.92
CA ILE A 92 8.56 -11.25 0.44
C ILE A 92 7.76 -12.55 0.41
N ASN A 93 8.26 -13.56 1.11
CA ASN A 93 7.62 -14.87 1.22
C ASN A 93 7.13 -15.07 2.65
N PHE A 94 5.81 -15.13 2.82
CA PHE A 94 5.21 -15.27 4.15
C PHE A 94 3.86 -15.99 4.14
N ILE A 95 3.42 -16.38 5.34
CA ILE A 95 2.09 -16.88 5.66
C ILE A 95 1.42 -15.87 6.59
N ALA A 96 0.13 -15.62 6.39
CA ALA A 96 -0.71 -14.90 7.33
C ALA A 96 -1.99 -15.69 7.58
N ASN A 97 -2.36 -15.87 8.85
CA ASN A 97 -3.59 -16.58 9.23
C ASN A 97 -4.86 -15.74 9.01
N GLN A 98 -4.73 -14.45 8.69
CA GLN A 98 -5.83 -13.54 8.36
C GLN A 98 -5.54 -12.69 7.12
N ASP A 99 -6.59 -12.05 6.60
CA ASP A 99 -6.47 -11.05 5.56
C ASP A 99 -5.76 -9.80 6.12
N LEU A 100 -4.79 -9.26 5.37
CA LEU A 100 -4.01 -8.10 5.78
C LEU A 100 -3.66 -7.18 4.62
N ASP A 101 -3.32 -5.94 4.96
CA ASP A 101 -2.76 -4.96 4.04
C ASP A 101 -1.24 -4.87 4.24
N LEU A 102 -0.46 -5.23 3.23
CA LEU A 102 1.00 -5.10 3.26
C LEU A 102 1.44 -3.84 2.51
N ARG A 103 2.24 -2.99 3.15
CA ARG A 103 2.88 -1.81 2.57
C ARG A 103 4.40 -1.93 2.65
N ILE A 104 5.12 -1.50 1.62
CA ILE A 104 6.58 -1.33 1.68
C ILE A 104 6.89 0.13 1.97
N ILE A 105 7.84 0.33 2.88
CA ILE A 105 8.42 1.61 3.23
C ILE A 105 9.85 1.63 2.66
N PRO A 106 10.09 2.37 1.56
CA PRO A 106 11.37 2.37 0.86
C PRO A 106 12.57 2.82 1.70
N ASP A 107 12.35 3.79 2.58
CA ASP A 107 13.28 4.26 3.60
C ASP A 107 12.46 4.79 4.77
N ILE A 108 12.61 4.13 5.92
CA ILE A 108 11.85 4.38 7.15
C ILE A 108 12.22 5.75 7.75
N LEU A 109 13.42 6.26 7.46
CA LEU A 109 13.91 7.52 8.02
C LEU A 109 13.46 8.75 7.23
N THR A 110 13.19 8.60 5.92
CA THR A 110 13.00 9.76 5.04
C THR A 110 11.70 9.75 4.24
N THR A 111 11.04 8.60 4.06
CA THR A 111 9.89 8.50 3.14
C THR A 111 8.56 8.50 3.88
N ALA A 112 7.69 9.45 3.52
CA ALA A 112 6.32 9.50 3.97
C ALA A 112 5.56 8.19 3.66
N LYS A 113 4.80 7.70 4.65
CA LYS A 113 4.12 6.39 4.73
C LYS A 113 3.07 6.06 3.62
N ASN A 114 2.92 6.89 2.58
CA ASN A 114 1.74 6.93 1.72
C ASN A 114 2.03 6.89 0.20
N THR A 115 2.89 5.99 -0.27
CA THR A 115 3.02 5.71 -1.71
C THR A 115 2.11 4.55 -2.12
N PHE A 116 1.07 4.86 -2.89
CA PHE A 116 -0.04 3.98 -3.27
C PHE A 116 0.39 2.65 -3.95
N GLU A 117 1.56 2.60 -4.56
CA GLU A 117 1.99 1.48 -5.40
C GLU A 117 2.59 0.31 -4.62
N PHE A 118 2.95 0.52 -3.36
CA PHE A 118 3.51 -0.53 -2.50
C PHE A 118 2.51 -1.17 -1.56
N LYS A 119 1.23 -0.82 -1.68
CA LYS A 119 0.15 -1.49 -0.94
C LYS A 119 -0.33 -2.73 -1.70
N LYS A 120 -0.47 -3.84 -0.99
CA LYS A 120 -1.06 -5.08 -1.51
C LYS A 120 -2.00 -5.68 -0.47
N ILE A 121 -3.22 -5.98 -0.87
CA ILE A 121 -4.16 -6.75 -0.06
C ILE A 121 -3.78 -8.22 -0.17
N ILE A 122 -3.61 -8.86 0.98
CA ILE A 122 -3.13 -10.22 1.11
C ILE A 122 -4.23 -11.03 1.76
N SER A 123 -4.70 -12.07 1.07
CA SER A 123 -5.66 -12.99 1.66
C SER A 123 -4.97 -14.01 2.55
N ALA A 124 -5.66 -14.41 3.62
CA ALA A 124 -5.24 -15.46 4.52
C ALA A 124 -4.78 -16.71 3.75
N SER A 125 -3.70 -17.32 4.23
CA SER A 125 -3.10 -18.50 3.59
C SER A 125 -2.63 -19.48 4.67
N ARG A 126 -2.63 -20.77 4.34
CA ARG A 126 -1.98 -21.82 5.14
C ARG A 126 -0.62 -22.21 4.58
N GLU A 127 -0.25 -21.66 3.43
CA GLU A 127 0.97 -21.98 2.70
C GLU A 127 1.75 -20.70 2.41
N PHE A 128 3.08 -20.83 2.41
CA PHE A 128 4.01 -19.77 2.06
C PHE A 128 3.73 -19.27 0.65
N LYS A 129 3.41 -17.98 0.56
CA LYS A 129 3.16 -17.32 -0.72
C LYS A 129 4.18 -16.21 -0.91
N GLU A 130 4.74 -16.18 -2.11
CA GLU A 130 5.67 -15.14 -2.51
C GLU A 130 4.93 -13.97 -3.15
N TYR A 131 5.11 -12.78 -2.59
CA TYR A 131 4.49 -11.54 -3.03
C TYR A 131 5.55 -10.62 -3.62
N TYR A 132 5.37 -10.29 -4.90
CA TYR A 132 6.26 -9.41 -5.64
C TYR A 132 5.77 -7.97 -5.67
N PHE A 133 6.74 -7.06 -5.60
CA PHE A 133 6.59 -5.61 -5.73
C PHE A 133 7.60 -5.10 -6.75
N SER A 134 7.13 -4.28 -7.69
CA SER A 134 8.00 -3.69 -8.72
C SER A 134 8.88 -2.61 -8.09
N LEU A 135 10.16 -2.59 -8.43
CA LEU A 135 11.11 -1.57 -7.98
C LEU A 135 11.40 -0.50 -9.02
N ARG A 136 10.79 -0.58 -10.21
CA ARG A 136 11.02 0.35 -11.31
C ARG A 136 10.30 1.70 -11.16
N HIS A 137 9.64 1.91 -10.03
CA HIS A 137 8.88 3.12 -9.78
C HIS A 137 9.82 4.30 -9.44
N PRO A 138 9.49 5.53 -9.87
CA PRO A 138 10.38 6.69 -9.73
C PRO A 138 10.52 7.22 -8.29
N PHE A 139 9.94 6.53 -7.29
CA PHE A 139 9.85 7.00 -5.90
C PHE A 139 11.01 6.53 -5.02
N PHE A 140 11.99 5.84 -5.60
CA PHE A 140 13.10 5.26 -4.88
C PHE A 140 14.33 6.17 -4.95
N ALA A 141 14.94 6.46 -3.80
CA ALA A 141 16.29 6.99 -3.76
C ALA A 141 17.22 6.01 -4.50
N GLU A 142 18.24 6.54 -5.20
CA GLU A 142 19.18 5.68 -5.93
C GLU A 142 19.84 4.66 -5.00
N LYS A 143 20.11 5.05 -3.76
CA LYS A 143 20.72 4.22 -2.72
C LYS A 143 19.74 3.97 -1.59
N VAL A 144 19.71 2.73 -1.13
CA VAL A 144 18.81 2.24 -0.07
C VAL A 144 19.64 1.74 1.08
N ASP A 145 19.46 2.36 2.23
CA ASP A 145 20.16 1.96 3.45
C ASP A 145 19.30 1.03 4.32
N ASN A 146 17.97 1.19 4.29
CA ASN A 146 17.01 0.35 5.00
C ASN A 146 15.72 0.15 4.18
N ILE A 147 14.92 -0.86 4.52
CA ILE A 147 13.58 -1.09 3.99
C ILE A 147 12.64 -1.53 5.12
N GLY A 148 11.41 -1.05 5.09
CA GLY A 148 10.35 -1.43 6.02
C GLY A 148 9.20 -2.17 5.34
N PHE A 149 8.56 -3.06 6.08
CA PHE A 149 7.30 -3.68 5.75
C PHE A 149 6.30 -3.34 6.83
N ASN A 150 5.19 -2.71 6.46
CA ASN A 150 4.11 -2.37 7.36
C ASN A 150 2.92 -3.29 7.04
N PHE A 151 2.57 -4.12 8.00
CA PHE A 151 1.44 -5.05 7.95
C PHE A 151 0.30 -4.44 8.75
N ILE A 152 -0.83 -4.18 8.09
CA ILE A 152 -2.01 -3.59 8.72
C ILE A 152 -3.09 -4.66 8.79
N VAL A 153 -3.55 -4.94 10.00
CA VAL A 153 -4.57 -5.94 10.30
C VAL A 153 -5.66 -5.36 11.21
N LYS A 154 -6.88 -5.87 11.00
CA LYS A 154 -8.05 -5.48 11.77
C LYS A 154 -8.10 -6.19 13.13
N ASP A 155 -7.81 -7.48 13.13
CA ASP A 155 -7.81 -8.34 14.31
C ASP A 155 -6.40 -8.92 14.55
N SER A 156 -6.20 -9.61 15.68
CA SER A 156 -4.92 -10.25 16.02
C SER A 156 -4.51 -11.28 14.95
N VAL A 157 -3.29 -11.16 14.44
CA VAL A 157 -2.75 -11.97 13.35
C VAL A 157 -1.42 -12.60 13.77
N GLU A 158 -1.12 -13.75 13.17
CA GLU A 158 0.22 -14.34 13.18
C GLU A 158 0.76 -14.33 11.74
N ILE A 159 1.94 -13.72 11.57
CA ILE A 159 2.64 -13.62 10.29
C ILE A 159 3.96 -14.35 10.40
N GLU A 160 4.14 -15.36 9.56
CA GLU A 160 5.37 -16.16 9.49
C GLU A 160 6.12 -15.81 8.21
N ILE A 161 7.28 -15.15 8.32
CA ILE A 161 8.07 -14.61 7.22
C ILE A 161 9.31 -15.47 7.02
N LYS A 162 9.46 -16.01 5.82
CA LYS A 162 10.56 -16.91 5.47
C LYS A 162 11.74 -16.21 4.80
N SER A 163 11.46 -15.28 3.88
CA SER A 163 12.53 -14.61 3.15
C SER A 163 12.10 -13.28 2.54
N VAL A 164 13.07 -12.39 2.38
CA VAL A 164 12.96 -11.13 1.61
C VAL A 164 14.08 -11.11 0.58
N LYS A 165 13.74 -10.89 -0.69
CA LYS A 165 14.67 -11.02 -1.82
C LYS A 165 14.52 -9.89 -2.83
N LEU A 166 15.60 -9.57 -3.51
CA LEU A 166 15.64 -8.69 -4.66
C LEU A 166 15.94 -9.48 -5.92
N TYR A 167 15.26 -9.13 -7.00
CA TYR A 167 15.40 -9.79 -8.29
C TYR A 167 15.72 -8.81 -9.39
N LYS A 168 16.75 -9.11 -10.18
CA LYS A 168 16.89 -8.57 -11.53
C LYS A 168 16.16 -9.48 -12.49
N LYS A 169 15.21 -8.92 -13.22
CA LYS A 169 14.47 -9.63 -14.25
C LYS A 169 15.23 -9.56 -15.57
N ASN A 170 15.19 -10.64 -16.34
CA ASN A 170 15.60 -10.56 -17.74
C ASN A 170 14.62 -9.66 -18.54
N PHE A 171 14.97 -9.37 -19.79
CA PHE A 171 14.15 -8.54 -20.68
C PHE A 171 12.67 -8.98 -20.75
N PHE A 172 12.41 -10.28 -20.83
CA PHE A 172 11.03 -10.80 -20.88
C PHE A 172 10.29 -10.63 -19.55
N GLY A 173 10.98 -10.84 -18.42
CA GLY A 173 10.41 -10.59 -17.09
C GLY A 173 10.09 -9.10 -16.87
N ILE A 174 10.89 -8.19 -17.45
CA ILE A 174 10.63 -6.75 -17.45
C ILE A 174 9.35 -6.43 -18.24
N ILE A 175 9.22 -6.94 -19.47
CA ILE A 175 8.00 -6.77 -20.29
C ILE A 175 6.78 -7.34 -19.56
N GLY A 176 6.90 -8.56 -19.02
CA GLY A 176 5.82 -9.21 -18.27
C GLY A 176 5.41 -8.39 -17.04
N GLN A 177 6.36 -7.76 -16.34
CA GLN A 177 6.04 -6.82 -15.27
C GLN A 177 5.28 -5.60 -15.79
N GLY A 178 5.72 -5.02 -16.91
CA GLY A 178 5.06 -3.84 -17.50
C GLY A 178 3.61 -4.13 -17.91
N ILE A 179 3.34 -5.32 -18.44
CA ILE A 179 1.97 -5.78 -18.75
C ILE A 179 1.18 -5.96 -17.45
N LYS A 180 1.74 -6.58 -16.40
CA LYS A 180 1.07 -6.74 -15.11
C LYS A 180 0.73 -5.39 -14.48
N ASP A 181 1.66 -4.44 -14.50
CA ASP A 181 1.44 -3.07 -14.03
C ASP A 181 0.32 -2.40 -14.84
N TYR A 182 0.33 -2.59 -16.17
CA TYR A 182 -0.69 -2.06 -17.06
C TYR A 182 -2.09 -2.65 -16.81
N PHE A 183 -2.22 -3.87 -16.29
CA PHE A 183 -3.52 -4.44 -15.91
C PHE A 183 -3.82 -4.28 -14.43
N LYS A 184 -2.95 -3.64 -13.66
CA LYS A 184 -3.24 -3.35 -12.25
C LYS A 184 -4.40 -2.35 -12.16
N THR A 185 -5.38 -2.69 -11.33
CA THR A 185 -6.56 -1.88 -11.03
C THR A 185 -6.43 -1.38 -9.61
N ASP A 186 -5.95 -0.15 -9.45
CA ASP A 186 -5.83 0.50 -8.15
C ASP A 186 -7.15 1.21 -7.80
N THR A 187 -7.53 1.22 -6.52
CA THR A 187 -8.72 1.93 -6.05
C THR A 187 -8.58 3.44 -6.31
N TYR A 188 -9.61 4.06 -6.91
CA TYR A 188 -9.66 5.49 -7.21
C TYR A 188 -9.21 6.34 -6.01
N SER A 189 -8.18 7.15 -6.21
CA SER A 189 -7.72 8.15 -5.25
C SER A 189 -8.44 9.47 -5.56
N ALA A 190 -9.53 9.76 -4.84
CA ALA A 190 -10.44 10.88 -5.13
C ALA A 190 -9.85 12.29 -4.82
N TYR A 191 -8.53 12.46 -4.76
CA TYR A 191 -7.91 13.65 -4.16
C TYR A 191 -7.76 14.85 -5.09
N SER A 192 -8.13 14.75 -6.37
CA SER A 192 -8.46 15.93 -7.17
C SER A 192 -9.26 15.55 -8.41
N ALA A 193 -10.13 16.44 -8.88
CA ALA A 193 -10.79 16.35 -10.19
C ALA A 193 -9.80 16.27 -11.37
N ASN A 194 -8.51 16.48 -11.12
CA ASN A 194 -7.43 16.51 -12.11
C ASN A 194 -6.55 15.24 -12.13
N PHE A 195 -6.77 14.30 -11.21
CA PHE A 195 -6.03 13.03 -11.19
C PHE A 195 -6.94 11.92 -11.72
N PHE A 196 -6.93 11.74 -13.04
CA PHE A 196 -7.44 10.51 -13.63
C PHE A 196 -6.41 9.42 -13.32
N PRO A 197 -6.76 8.36 -12.56
CA PRO A 197 -5.87 7.23 -12.38
C PRO A 197 -5.66 6.60 -13.76
N ALA A 198 -4.57 6.99 -14.40
CA ALA A 198 -4.18 6.45 -15.68
C ALA A 198 -3.41 5.15 -15.44
N PRO A 199 -3.52 4.18 -16.37
CA PRO A 199 -2.68 2.99 -16.37
C PRO A 199 -1.21 3.37 -16.18
N ARG A 200 -0.50 2.54 -15.40
CA ARG A 200 0.94 2.69 -15.20
C ARG A 200 1.68 1.49 -15.77
N VAL A 201 2.90 1.72 -16.22
CA VAL A 201 3.85 0.70 -16.67
C VAL A 201 5.17 1.06 -16.00
N TRP A 202 5.70 0.17 -15.16
CA TRP A 202 6.94 0.44 -14.42
C TRP A 202 6.88 1.77 -13.64
N GLY A 203 5.73 2.09 -13.05
CA GLY A 203 5.52 3.31 -12.26
C GLY A 203 5.35 4.61 -13.04
N HIS A 204 5.53 4.59 -14.35
CA HIS A 204 5.26 5.75 -15.21
C HIS A 204 3.88 5.65 -15.83
N PHE A 205 3.31 6.79 -16.21
CA PHE A 205 2.09 6.82 -17.01
C PHE A 205 2.27 5.99 -18.28
N ALA A 206 1.39 5.02 -18.53
CA ALA A 206 1.48 4.10 -19.67
C ALA A 206 1.52 4.85 -21.01
N PHE A 207 0.92 6.04 -21.06
CA PHE A 207 0.95 6.92 -22.22
C PHE A 207 2.36 7.25 -22.70
N ILE A 208 3.36 7.34 -21.82
CA ILE A 208 4.76 7.60 -22.19
C ILE A 208 5.29 6.51 -23.13
N TYR A 209 4.92 5.25 -22.90
CA TYR A 209 5.34 4.12 -23.72
C TYR A 209 4.45 3.90 -24.94
N PHE A 210 3.17 4.24 -24.79
CA PHE A 210 2.15 4.00 -25.80
C PHE A 210 2.11 5.07 -26.87
N PHE A 211 2.38 6.32 -26.53
CA PHE A 211 2.32 7.45 -27.45
C PHE A 211 3.30 7.31 -28.64
N PRO A 212 4.57 6.89 -28.46
CA PRO A 212 5.46 6.62 -29.59
C PRO A 212 4.93 5.53 -30.52
N LEU A 213 4.40 4.43 -29.97
CA LEU A 213 3.84 3.31 -30.73
C LEU A 213 2.59 3.73 -31.51
N PHE A 214 1.71 4.47 -30.84
CA PHE A 214 0.49 5.02 -31.43
C PHE A 214 0.83 6.02 -32.56
N SER A 215 1.77 6.94 -32.31
CA SER A 215 2.24 7.91 -33.31
C SER A 215 2.88 7.23 -34.53
N ALA A 216 3.68 6.19 -34.31
CA ALA A 216 4.22 5.36 -35.40
C ALA A 216 3.11 4.67 -36.19
N GLY A 217 2.09 4.13 -35.51
CA GLY A 217 0.90 3.54 -36.15
C GLY A 217 0.16 4.53 -37.05
N ILE A 218 -0.12 5.74 -36.53
CA ILE A 218 -0.73 6.85 -37.29
C ILE A 218 0.14 7.23 -38.49
N PHE A 219 1.45 7.39 -38.28
CA PHE A 219 2.38 7.75 -39.35
C PHE A 219 2.36 6.70 -40.47
N LEU A 220 2.44 5.41 -40.13
CA LEU A 220 2.37 4.32 -41.11
C LEU A 220 1.02 4.29 -41.84
N PHE A 221 -0.07 4.57 -41.13
CA PHE A 221 -1.43 4.62 -41.68
C PHE A 221 -1.59 5.74 -42.72
N PHE A 222 -1.24 6.99 -42.38
CA PHE A 222 -1.47 8.13 -43.26
C PHE A 222 -0.36 8.35 -44.30
N ARG A 223 0.91 8.08 -43.97
CA ARG A 223 2.03 8.48 -44.82
C ARG A 223 2.47 7.43 -45.82
N SER A 224 2.21 6.14 -45.55
CA SER A 224 2.78 5.05 -46.32
C SER A 224 1.71 4.17 -46.98
N LYS A 225 1.47 4.36 -48.28
CA LYS A 225 0.60 3.47 -49.09
C LYS A 225 1.06 2.01 -49.10
N LYS A 226 2.33 1.74 -48.79
CA LYS A 226 2.86 0.37 -48.66
C LYS A 226 2.57 -0.26 -47.29
N HIS A 227 2.58 0.54 -46.23
CA HIS A 227 2.53 0.05 -44.85
C HIS A 227 1.24 0.41 -44.09
N TRP A 228 0.26 1.06 -44.73
CA TRP A 228 -0.99 1.46 -44.07
C TRP A 228 -1.72 0.29 -43.38
N LYS A 229 -1.68 -0.92 -43.97
CA LYS A 229 -2.25 -2.13 -43.35
C LYS A 229 -1.58 -2.47 -42.01
N ILE A 230 -0.26 -2.25 -41.91
CA ILE A 230 0.50 -2.43 -40.66
C ILE A 230 0.08 -1.35 -39.66
N GLY A 231 -0.06 -0.10 -40.11
CA GLY A 231 -0.59 0.99 -39.30
C GLY A 231 -1.95 0.67 -38.70
N ILE A 232 -2.91 0.19 -39.51
CA ILE A 232 -4.22 -0.28 -39.02
C ILE A 232 -4.05 -1.38 -37.98
N ILE A 233 -3.26 -2.41 -38.25
CA ILE A 233 -3.08 -3.53 -37.31
C ILE A 233 -2.53 -3.04 -35.96
N ILE A 234 -1.53 -2.14 -35.96
CA ILE A 234 -0.97 -1.56 -34.73
C ILE A 234 -2.04 -0.77 -33.97
N LEU A 235 -2.78 0.10 -34.66
CA LEU A 235 -3.81 0.92 -34.05
C LEU A 235 -4.98 0.08 -33.51
N SER A 236 -5.41 -0.94 -34.25
CA SER A 236 -6.44 -1.89 -33.81
C SER A 236 -5.98 -2.73 -32.62
N ALA A 237 -4.72 -3.19 -32.61
CA ALA A 237 -4.16 -3.91 -31.46
C ALA A 237 -4.11 -3.02 -30.22
N PHE A 238 -3.69 -1.76 -30.39
CA PHE A 238 -3.66 -0.77 -29.31
C PHE A 238 -5.05 -0.48 -28.75
N TRP A 239 -6.02 -0.31 -29.64
CA TRP A 239 -7.43 -0.12 -29.28
C TRP A 239 -7.97 -1.31 -28.50
N LEU A 240 -7.81 -2.54 -29.02
CA LEU A 240 -8.24 -3.76 -28.35
C LEU A 240 -7.58 -3.93 -26.98
N PHE A 241 -6.28 -3.64 -26.87
CA PHE A 241 -5.55 -3.78 -25.61
C PHE A 241 -6.04 -2.80 -24.54
N THR A 242 -6.34 -1.57 -24.96
CA THR A 242 -6.89 -0.54 -24.06
C THR A 242 -8.33 -0.85 -23.67
N ASP A 243 -9.14 -1.35 -24.60
CA ASP A 243 -10.53 -1.75 -24.35
C ASP A 243 -10.60 -2.94 -23.38
N LEU A 244 -9.77 -3.97 -23.60
CA LEU A 244 -9.64 -5.09 -22.67
C LEU A 244 -9.26 -4.65 -21.26
N ARG A 245 -8.35 -3.67 -21.12
CA ARG A 245 -8.02 -3.10 -19.81
C ARG A 245 -9.22 -2.42 -19.17
N MET A 246 -9.96 -1.60 -19.91
CA MET A 246 -11.14 -0.89 -19.37
C MET A 246 -12.22 -1.87 -18.91
N VAL A 247 -12.50 -2.91 -19.71
CA VAL A 247 -13.44 -3.97 -19.34
C VAL A 247 -12.97 -4.73 -18.10
N TYR A 248 -11.68 -5.10 -18.06
CA TYR A 248 -11.09 -5.75 -16.88
C TYR A 248 -11.20 -4.87 -15.63
N GLU A 249 -10.90 -3.58 -15.75
CA GLU A 249 -10.98 -2.60 -14.67
C GLU A 249 -12.41 -2.46 -14.14
N PHE A 250 -13.39 -2.37 -15.03
CA PHE A 250 -14.81 -2.35 -14.65
C PHE A 250 -15.22 -3.61 -13.88
N LEU A 251 -14.86 -4.80 -14.39
CA LEU A 251 -15.18 -6.07 -13.74
C LEU A 251 -14.47 -6.23 -12.39
N ALA A 252 -13.20 -5.81 -12.30
CA ALA A 252 -12.42 -5.84 -11.06
C ALA A 252 -13.07 -4.94 -9.98
N TYR A 253 -13.52 -3.74 -10.36
CA TYR A 253 -14.24 -2.86 -9.43
C TYR A 253 -15.58 -3.43 -9.01
N GLN A 254 -16.36 -4.01 -9.93
CA GLN A 254 -17.62 -4.64 -9.57
C GLN A 254 -17.40 -5.81 -8.59
N ALA A 255 -16.38 -6.64 -8.83
CA ALA A 255 -16.01 -7.73 -7.94
C ALA A 255 -15.55 -7.22 -6.57
N TYR A 256 -14.79 -6.12 -6.53
CA TYR A 256 -14.36 -5.48 -5.29
C TYR A 256 -15.57 -4.93 -4.51
N ASP A 257 -16.41 -4.11 -5.14
CA ASP A 257 -17.60 -3.51 -4.52
C ASP A 257 -18.56 -4.59 -4.00
N TYR A 258 -18.72 -5.68 -4.75
CA TYR A 258 -19.52 -6.79 -4.28
C TYR A 258 -18.94 -7.40 -2.98
N LYS A 259 -17.62 -7.59 -2.93
CA LYS A 259 -16.93 -8.15 -1.77
C LYS A 259 -16.88 -7.22 -0.57
N THR A 260 -16.77 -5.91 -0.76
CA THR A 260 -16.54 -4.96 0.34
C THR A 260 -17.79 -4.19 0.76
N TRP A 261 -18.78 -4.01 -0.13
CA TRP A 261 -19.95 -3.18 0.15
C TRP A 261 -21.27 -3.97 0.13
N VAL A 262 -21.46 -4.85 -0.87
CA VAL A 262 -22.74 -5.56 -1.05
C VAL A 262 -22.84 -6.79 -0.16
N LYS A 263 -21.81 -7.64 -0.15
CA LYS A 263 -21.80 -8.93 0.56
C LYS A 263 -21.62 -8.81 2.09
N PRO A 264 -20.75 -7.94 2.64
CA PRO A 264 -20.50 -7.91 4.08
C PRO A 264 -21.68 -7.33 4.89
N VAL A 265 -21.74 -7.73 6.16
CA VAL A 265 -22.56 -7.05 7.20
C VAL A 265 -22.08 -5.62 7.42
N TYR A 266 -22.94 -4.75 7.96
CA TYR A 266 -22.74 -3.30 8.02
C TYR A 266 -21.39 -2.87 8.60
N GLU A 267 -20.98 -3.52 9.69
CA GLU A 267 -19.76 -3.26 10.47
C GLU A 267 -18.47 -3.65 9.73
N ARG A 268 -18.61 -4.39 8.64
CA ARG A 268 -17.50 -4.83 7.78
C ARG A 268 -17.57 -4.20 6.39
N LYS A 269 -18.54 -3.34 6.12
CA LYS A 269 -18.64 -2.68 4.82
C LYS A 269 -17.52 -1.66 4.66
N THR A 270 -16.85 -1.66 3.52
CA THR A 270 -15.85 -0.65 3.18
C THR A 270 -16.05 -0.15 1.76
N PHE A 271 -15.76 1.14 1.55
CA PHE A 271 -15.75 1.79 0.26
C PHE A 271 -14.34 1.85 -0.32
N ARG A 272 -14.23 1.77 -1.65
CA ARG A 272 -12.96 1.78 -2.39
C ARG A 272 -11.98 2.90 -2.00
N ALA A 273 -12.47 4.14 -1.87
CA ALA A 273 -11.62 5.31 -1.64
C ALA A 273 -11.57 5.76 -0.17
N GLU A 274 -12.52 5.30 0.62
CA GLU A 274 -12.86 5.87 1.93
C GLU A 274 -12.83 4.85 3.06
N ASN A 275 -12.52 3.59 2.75
CA ASN A 275 -12.50 2.49 3.70
C ASN A 275 -13.81 2.43 4.50
N ASP A 276 -13.72 2.36 5.82
CA ASP A 276 -14.81 2.29 6.77
C ASP A 276 -15.21 3.66 7.36
N PHE A 277 -14.92 4.75 6.65
CA PHE A 277 -15.12 6.11 7.17
C PHE A 277 -16.57 6.40 7.55
N TYR A 278 -17.54 5.85 6.82
CA TYR A 278 -18.97 6.05 7.15
C TYR A 278 -19.35 5.35 8.46
N GLN A 279 -18.84 4.14 8.70
CA GLN A 279 -19.02 3.45 9.97
C GLN A 279 -18.37 4.21 11.11
N PHE A 280 -17.18 4.77 10.86
CA PHE A 280 -16.52 5.63 11.83
C PHE A 280 -17.36 6.88 12.15
N ILE A 281 -17.99 7.51 11.15
CA ILE A 281 -18.89 8.65 11.39
C ILE A 281 -20.09 8.26 12.25
N ASP A 282 -20.71 7.10 12.00
CA ASP A 282 -21.82 6.62 12.82
C ASP A 282 -21.37 6.31 14.25
N PHE A 283 -20.19 5.70 14.40
CA PHE A 283 -19.56 5.50 15.70
C PHE A 283 -19.34 6.83 16.42
N VAL A 284 -18.85 7.86 15.72
CA VAL A 284 -18.68 9.21 16.29
C VAL A 284 -20.02 9.77 16.74
N LYS A 285 -21.09 9.66 15.93
CA LYS A 285 -22.44 10.12 16.32
C LYS A 285 -22.96 9.42 17.57
N GLU A 286 -22.72 8.11 17.69
CA GLU A 286 -23.20 7.31 18.81
C GLU A 286 -22.43 7.61 20.10
N LYS A 287 -21.13 7.92 20.00
CA LYS A 287 -20.23 8.07 21.16
C LYS A 287 -19.95 9.51 21.55
N LEU A 288 -20.28 10.50 20.72
CA LEU A 288 -20.13 11.90 21.08
C LEU A 288 -21.11 12.26 22.21
N PRO A 289 -20.69 13.02 23.23
CA PRO A 289 -21.63 13.61 24.18
C PRO A 289 -22.58 14.60 23.48
N ASP A 290 -23.86 14.61 23.89
CA ASP A 290 -24.94 15.39 23.26
C ASP A 290 -24.72 16.91 23.28
N ASP A 291 -23.88 17.42 24.18
CA ASP A 291 -23.63 18.85 24.40
C ASP A 291 -22.50 19.43 23.54
N ILE A 292 -21.81 18.58 22.78
CA ILE A 292 -20.64 18.99 22.00
C ILE A 292 -21.07 19.72 20.72
N LYS A 293 -20.58 20.95 20.58
CA LYS A 293 -20.81 21.80 19.40
C LYS A 293 -19.64 21.85 18.44
N ASN A 294 -18.42 21.62 18.94
CA ASN A 294 -17.18 21.73 18.18
C ASN A 294 -16.30 20.50 18.46
N ILE A 295 -15.66 19.96 17.43
CA ILE A 295 -14.65 18.91 17.55
C ILE A 295 -13.41 19.24 16.72
N ASN A 296 -12.25 18.77 17.16
CA ASN A 296 -11.03 18.75 16.36
C ASN A 296 -10.93 17.43 15.61
N PHE A 297 -10.75 17.45 14.29
CA PHE A 297 -10.60 16.23 13.51
C PHE A 297 -9.16 16.04 12.97
N TYR A 298 -8.65 14.82 13.12
CA TYR A 298 -7.37 14.36 12.60
C TYR A 298 -7.58 13.09 11.76
N GLY A 299 -6.95 13.02 10.59
CA GLY A 299 -7.07 11.87 9.67
C GLY A 299 -5.99 11.89 8.60
N ASP A 300 -5.62 10.73 8.02
CA ASP A 300 -4.54 10.65 7.02
C ASP A 300 -4.73 11.56 5.78
N LYS A 301 -6.00 11.85 5.46
CA LYS A 301 -6.46 12.60 4.29
C LYS A 301 -7.31 13.79 4.72
N GLN A 302 -6.72 14.59 5.63
CA GLN A 302 -7.38 15.68 6.37
C GLN A 302 -8.33 16.52 5.51
N GLY A 303 -7.92 17.03 4.35
CA GLY A 303 -8.77 17.92 3.55
C GLY A 303 -10.10 17.32 3.07
N PHE A 304 -10.11 16.03 2.72
CA PHE A 304 -11.30 15.36 2.18
C PHE A 304 -12.22 14.86 3.29
N PHE A 305 -11.66 14.12 4.27
CA PHE A 305 -12.45 13.54 5.34
C PHE A 305 -13.04 14.60 6.27
N THR A 306 -12.33 15.70 6.54
CA THR A 306 -12.86 16.81 7.38
C THR A 306 -14.14 17.39 6.79
N ARG A 307 -14.15 17.74 5.49
CA ARG A 307 -15.34 18.32 4.84
C ARG A 307 -16.52 17.36 4.83
N LYS A 308 -16.22 16.08 4.62
CA LYS A 308 -17.24 15.03 4.60
C LYS A 308 -17.83 14.79 5.99
N MET A 309 -16.99 14.77 7.02
CA MET A 309 -17.42 14.72 8.41
C MET A 309 -18.28 15.92 8.78
N GLN A 310 -17.89 17.12 8.39
CA GLN A 310 -18.66 18.34 8.61
C GLN A 310 -20.06 18.27 8.01
N TYR A 311 -20.16 17.72 6.79
CA TYR A 311 -21.46 17.50 6.16
C TYR A 311 -22.31 16.47 6.92
N LEU A 312 -21.71 15.34 7.33
CA LEU A 312 -22.43 14.22 7.93
C LEU A 312 -22.77 14.42 9.43
N LEU A 313 -22.01 15.26 10.14
CA LEU A 313 -22.19 15.57 11.57
C LEU A 313 -22.86 16.93 11.82
N TYR A 314 -23.33 17.62 10.78
CA TYR A 314 -24.05 18.89 10.94
C TYR A 314 -25.18 18.74 11.99
N PRO A 315 -25.29 19.64 12.98
CA PRO A 315 -24.69 20.99 13.06
C PRO A 315 -23.35 21.11 13.79
N ILE A 316 -22.68 20.01 14.14
CA ILE A 316 -21.38 20.06 14.85
C ILE A 316 -20.33 20.72 13.96
N LYS A 317 -19.61 21.71 14.51
CA LYS A 317 -18.49 22.38 13.86
C LYS A 317 -17.26 21.47 13.93
N ILE A 318 -16.63 21.25 12.78
CA ILE A 318 -15.40 20.48 12.67
C ILE A 318 -14.26 21.48 12.42
N ASP A 319 -13.38 21.60 13.40
CA ASP A 319 -12.23 22.49 13.33
C ASP A 319 -10.94 21.70 13.07
N PHE A 320 -9.98 22.36 12.43
CA PHE A 320 -8.62 21.86 12.27
C PHE A 320 -7.72 22.44 13.34
N ALA A 321 -7.17 21.59 14.21
CA ALA A 321 -6.19 21.97 15.22
C ALA A 321 -6.59 23.20 16.05
N SER A 322 -7.88 23.36 16.36
CA SER A 322 -8.37 24.46 17.18
C SER A 322 -8.15 24.15 18.65
N GLN A 323 -7.65 25.12 19.41
CA GLN A 323 -7.55 25.00 20.86
C GLN A 323 -8.91 25.19 21.56
N GLU A 324 -9.96 25.57 20.82
CA GLU A 324 -11.29 25.85 21.39
C GLU A 324 -12.11 24.57 21.64
N SER A 325 -11.81 23.48 20.95
CA SER A 325 -12.52 22.21 21.13
C SER A 325 -11.86 21.33 22.20
N ARG A 326 -12.70 20.80 23.10
CA ARG A 326 -12.30 19.80 24.11
C ARG A 326 -12.37 18.36 23.59
N ILE A 327 -12.89 18.16 22.39
CA ILE A 327 -13.02 16.84 21.78
C ILE A 327 -12.10 16.74 20.58
N TYR A 328 -11.36 15.64 20.52
CA TYR A 328 -10.45 15.30 19.45
C TYR A 328 -10.92 13.97 18.86
N VAL A 329 -11.19 13.94 17.56
CA VAL A 329 -11.58 12.75 16.83
C VAL A 329 -10.48 12.41 15.84
N VAL A 330 -9.94 11.21 15.98
CA VAL A 330 -8.82 10.70 15.17
C VAL A 330 -9.34 9.57 14.29
N TYR A 331 -9.02 9.59 13.00
CA TYR A 331 -9.40 8.55 12.04
C TYR A 331 -8.22 8.14 11.16
N GLN A 332 -7.69 6.94 11.40
CA GLN A 332 -6.58 6.34 10.65
C GLN A 332 -5.36 7.27 10.53
N ASP A 333 -5.10 8.11 11.54
CA ASP A 333 -3.94 9.02 11.56
C ASP A 333 -2.84 8.46 12.47
N ALA A 334 -1.94 7.68 11.88
CA ALA A 334 -0.81 7.08 12.60
C ALA A 334 0.22 8.10 13.12
N SER A 335 0.10 9.38 12.78
CA SER A 335 0.95 10.44 13.37
C SER A 335 0.42 10.88 14.73
N VAL A 336 -0.86 10.60 15.04
CA VAL A 336 -1.52 11.02 16.28
C VAL A 336 -1.58 9.87 17.27
N VAL A 337 -0.88 10.02 18.39
CA VAL A 337 -0.75 8.98 19.42
C VAL A 337 -1.20 9.53 20.77
N PHE A 338 -1.94 8.72 21.52
CA PHE A 338 -2.26 9.00 22.92
C PHE A 338 -1.14 8.47 23.82
N ASN A 339 -0.60 9.33 24.69
CA ASN A 339 0.38 8.94 25.70
C ASN A 339 -0.33 8.75 27.07
N PRO A 340 -0.44 7.51 27.58
CA PRO A 340 -1.08 7.26 28.87
C PRO A 340 -0.33 7.84 30.07
N ALA A 341 0.97 8.13 29.94
CA ALA A 341 1.80 8.58 31.07
C ALA A 341 1.55 10.05 31.44
N ASP A 342 1.25 10.90 30.46
CA ASP A 342 0.95 12.32 30.67
C ASP A 342 -0.48 12.71 30.27
N GLU A 343 -1.26 11.74 29.79
CA GLU A 343 -2.66 11.84 29.41
C GLU A 343 -2.92 12.81 28.24
N LYS A 344 -1.97 12.95 27.30
CA LYS A 344 -2.10 13.87 26.17
C LYS A 344 -2.04 13.17 24.81
N LEU A 345 -2.54 13.87 23.80
CA LEU A 345 -2.32 13.53 22.41
C LEU A 345 -1.06 14.20 21.88
N TYR A 346 -0.28 13.42 21.15
CA TYR A 346 0.91 13.84 20.45
C TYR A 346 0.71 13.69 18.95
N LYS A 347 1.16 14.66 18.17
CA LYS A 347 1.31 14.55 16.73
C LYS A 347 2.76 14.83 16.37
N ASP A 348 3.41 13.89 15.67
CA ASP A 348 4.82 14.04 15.27
C ASP A 348 5.75 14.39 16.47
N ASN A 349 5.50 13.77 17.62
CA ASN A 349 6.15 14.02 18.92
C ASN A 349 5.89 15.39 19.57
N GLU A 350 4.98 16.21 19.03
CA GLU A 350 4.55 17.46 19.67
C GLU A 350 3.17 17.30 20.33
N PRO A 351 2.97 17.81 21.56
CA PRO A 351 1.68 17.72 22.23
C PRO A 351 0.65 18.62 21.55
N ILE A 352 -0.47 18.03 21.11
CA ILE A 352 -1.58 18.75 20.43
C ILE A 352 -2.82 18.93 21.29
N SER A 353 -2.87 18.30 22.48
CA SER A 353 -3.99 18.43 23.41
C SER A 353 -3.53 18.75 24.84
N PRO A 354 -4.41 19.39 25.63
CA PRO A 354 -4.35 19.30 27.09
C PRO A 354 -4.57 17.86 27.59
N LYS A 355 -4.45 17.67 28.91
CA LYS A 355 -4.70 16.37 29.55
C LYS A 355 -6.15 15.92 29.33
N GLY A 356 -6.33 14.63 29.09
CA GLY A 356 -7.63 14.04 28.78
C GLY A 356 -7.57 12.53 28.68
N THR A 357 -8.66 11.95 28.22
CA THR A 357 -8.82 10.50 28.13
C THR A 357 -9.42 10.09 26.80
N VAL A 358 -9.04 8.91 26.32
CA VAL A 358 -9.72 8.25 25.21
C VAL A 358 -11.06 7.73 25.74
N ILE A 359 -12.16 8.34 25.30
CA ILE A 359 -13.52 8.00 25.76
C ILE A 359 -14.17 6.91 24.91
N ALA A 360 -13.71 6.72 23.67
CA ALA A 360 -14.22 5.68 22.79
C ALA A 360 -13.14 5.24 21.78
N PRO A 361 -12.59 4.02 21.92
CA PRO A 361 -11.71 3.45 20.90
C PRO A 361 -12.53 2.86 19.74
N TYR A 362 -12.06 3.05 18.51
CA TYR A 362 -12.62 2.41 17.31
C TYR A 362 -11.59 1.43 16.68
N TYR A 363 -10.35 1.89 16.50
CA TYR A 363 -9.14 1.12 16.14
C TYR A 363 -7.90 1.75 16.79
N HIS A 364 -6.73 1.11 16.65
CA HIS A 364 -5.45 1.60 17.18
C HIS A 364 -5.19 3.08 16.84
N ASN A 365 -5.42 3.48 15.58
CA ASN A 365 -5.22 4.84 15.08
C ASN A 365 -6.54 5.59 14.82
N SER A 366 -7.64 5.14 15.43
CA SER A 366 -8.96 5.78 15.30
C SER A 366 -9.72 5.78 16.62
N PHE A 367 -10.00 6.94 17.20
CA PHE A 367 -10.62 7.05 18.51
C PHE A 367 -11.18 8.45 18.77
N ILE A 368 -11.97 8.57 19.84
CA ILE A 368 -12.44 9.85 20.38
C ILE A 368 -11.73 10.11 21.71
N PHE A 369 -11.09 11.26 21.81
CA PHE A 369 -10.42 11.76 23.00
C PHE A 369 -11.13 13.01 23.53
N LYS A 370 -11.30 13.07 24.85
CA LYS A 370 -11.92 14.20 25.56
C LYS A 370 -10.92 14.78 26.55
N VAL A 371 -10.71 16.09 26.46
CA VAL A 371 -9.96 16.87 27.46
C VAL A 371 -10.70 16.82 28.79
N ASN A 372 -9.97 16.52 29.87
CA ASN A 372 -10.54 16.52 31.21
C ASN A 372 -10.92 17.96 31.59
N ASP A 373 -12.10 18.13 32.18
CA ASP A 373 -12.47 19.41 32.76
C ASP A 373 -11.56 19.66 33.96
N ASN A 374 -10.60 20.60 33.82
CA ASN A 374 -9.84 21.05 34.97
C ASN A 374 -10.81 21.70 35.96
N ASN A 375 -10.88 21.14 37.18
CA ASN A 375 -11.20 21.93 38.37
C ASN A 375 -10.06 22.92 38.64
#